data_AF-A0A7X7WWS7-F1
#
_entry.id   AF-A0A7X7WWS7-F1
#
_cell.length_a   1.000
_cell.length_b   1.000
_cell.length_c   1.000
_cell.angle_alpha   90.00
_cell.angle_beta   90.00
_cell.angle_gamma   90.00
#
_symmetry.space_group_name_H-M   'P 1'
#
loop_
_entity.id
_entity.type
_entity.pdbx_description
1 polymer ?
#
loop_
_entity_poly.entity_id
_entity_poly.type
_entity_poly.pdbx_seq_one_letter_code
_entity_poly.pdbx_strand_id
1 'polypeptide(L)'
;MMKHKCIQGFICCFVLLLFMSPIQAKHVLKVLAIGNSFSVDAVEQNLYELAAAAGDSLVIGNAYIGGCSIDRHWSNAQTQKAEYSYRKVIGGVLKSEENRCLDDIVKDESWDIVTLQQASPLSGDYSSYVHLADLMNYVRRTVINPAFKFAFHMTWAYARNATHPGFVTYGKNQVKMYQAILQAVHQATAANHIDRIIPSGIAIQRARAVLGDTLNRDGYHLSYTVGRYTAACTWCEFLTGKSVVGNTYRPSSVSATDAMIAQYAAHEAMETISDTTLVTPKFFVDGAFYGEFPMTAEHKNSYLLFGKGGKVLFYCKNVQLTDEDKLYAIPDFKVKDISELLDMVHHSDETHVSKMQDSSSKYMNLINQKIAPFSVVDWKKEKFTNKRTLTRPLILNFWYTGCGPCIREMPLISTWMDICPDATYLAVTWNKANEIRNIVERRHFRFHQITDDHSLSKMFNVQSTPTTVLIDKQGVIRYIMEGTSQQKRDLLLAELVKLYKE
;
A
#
# COMPACT_ATOMS: atom_id res chain seq x y z
N MET A 1 29.25 84.61 -32.71
CA MET A 1 29.03 84.56 -31.25
C MET A 1 28.42 83.21 -30.89
N MET A 2 28.90 82.61 -29.80
CA MET A 2 28.28 81.53 -29.02
C MET A 2 28.25 80.09 -29.60
N LYS A 3 29.26 79.32 -29.18
CA LYS A 3 29.26 77.94 -28.63
C LYS A 3 28.06 77.03 -28.97
N HIS A 4 28.31 75.97 -29.74
CA HIS A 4 27.50 74.75 -29.75
C HIS A 4 28.28 73.55 -29.16
N LYS A 5 27.55 72.78 -28.34
CA LYS A 5 28.00 71.72 -27.44
C LYS A 5 28.36 70.43 -28.19
N CYS A 6 29.39 69.78 -27.68
CA CYS A 6 29.79 68.40 -27.96
C CYS A 6 28.83 67.41 -27.28
N ILE A 7 28.38 66.38 -27.99
CA ILE A 7 27.82 65.14 -27.40
C ILE A 7 28.47 63.97 -28.16
N GLN A 8 29.44 63.32 -27.52
CA GLN A 8 29.93 61.99 -27.89
C GLN A 8 29.03 60.95 -27.20
N GLY A 9 28.47 60.03 -27.99
CA GLY A 9 27.69 58.90 -27.49
C GLY A 9 28.60 57.82 -26.92
N PHE A 10 28.37 57.47 -25.65
CA PHE A 10 28.93 56.28 -25.00
C PHE A 10 27.96 55.11 -25.19
N ILE A 11 28.39 54.07 -25.91
CA ILE A 11 27.71 52.77 -25.95
C ILE A 11 28.13 52.01 -24.69
N CYS A 12 27.19 51.80 -23.77
CA CYS A 12 27.40 51.04 -22.54
C CYS A 12 27.10 49.56 -22.82
N CYS A 13 28.15 48.73 -22.94
CA CYS A 13 28.02 47.28 -22.97
C CYS A 13 27.64 46.77 -21.57
N PHE A 14 26.37 46.37 -21.39
CA PHE A 14 25.93 45.60 -20.24
C PHE A 14 26.49 44.17 -20.33
N VAL A 15 27.54 43.88 -19.55
CA VAL A 15 27.96 42.50 -19.28
C VAL A 15 26.95 41.92 -18.28
N LEU A 16 26.06 41.05 -18.77
CA LEU A 16 25.23 40.20 -17.91
C LEU A 16 26.16 39.22 -17.17
N LEU A 17 26.52 39.56 -15.94
CA LEU A 17 27.04 38.61 -14.97
C LEU A 17 25.90 37.65 -14.59
N LEU A 18 25.82 36.53 -15.30
CA LEU A 18 25.06 35.36 -14.89
C LEU A 18 25.65 34.87 -13.55
N PHE A 19 24.99 35.24 -12.45
CA PHE A 19 25.17 34.54 -11.18
C PHE A 19 24.67 33.09 -11.39
N MET A 20 25.59 32.20 -11.77
CA MET A 20 25.36 30.77 -11.55
C MET A 20 25.40 30.58 -10.04
N SER A 21 24.23 30.49 -9.42
CA SER A 21 24.12 29.88 -8.10
C SER A 21 24.87 28.54 -8.16
N PRO A 22 25.76 28.22 -7.22
CA PRO A 22 26.36 26.91 -7.18
C PRO A 22 25.20 25.91 -7.12
N ILE A 23 25.14 25.00 -8.09
CA ILE A 23 24.26 23.83 -8.01
C ILE A 23 24.68 23.15 -6.72
N GLN A 24 23.91 23.37 -5.66
CA GLN A 24 24.16 22.76 -4.37
C GLN A 24 24.14 21.27 -4.62
N ALA A 25 25.28 20.61 -4.36
CA ALA A 25 25.43 19.19 -4.58
C ALA A 25 24.23 18.47 -3.96
N LYS A 26 23.39 17.87 -4.80
CA LYS A 26 22.23 17.10 -4.36
C LYS A 26 22.77 16.02 -3.43
N HIS A 27 22.38 16.06 -2.16
CA HIS A 27 22.85 15.11 -1.16
C HIS A 27 22.61 13.68 -1.69
N VAL A 28 23.68 12.92 -1.89
CA VAL A 28 23.60 11.53 -2.38
C VAL A 28 23.34 10.65 -1.17
N LEU A 29 22.16 10.05 -1.10
CA LEU A 29 21.80 9.16 -0.01
C LEU A 29 22.49 7.81 -0.19
N LYS A 30 23.19 7.35 0.84
CA LYS A 30 23.92 6.07 0.82
C LYS A 30 23.20 5.06 1.70
N VAL A 31 22.76 3.95 1.12
CA VAL A 31 22.05 2.89 1.83
C VAL A 31 22.74 1.54 1.64
N LEU A 32 22.92 0.80 2.74
CA LEU A 32 23.42 -0.58 2.73
C LEU A 32 22.34 -1.53 3.22
N ALA A 33 22.00 -2.52 2.40
CA ALA A 33 21.19 -3.66 2.83
C ALA A 33 22.09 -4.83 3.25
N ILE A 34 21.96 -5.30 4.50
CA ILE A 34 22.56 -6.56 4.94
C ILE A 34 21.47 -7.62 4.87
N GLY A 35 21.59 -8.55 3.93
CA GLY A 35 20.50 -9.48 3.66
C GLY A 35 20.86 -10.62 2.71
N ASN A 36 19.93 -10.88 1.80
CA ASN A 36 19.89 -12.10 0.99
C ASN A 36 19.10 -11.85 -0.31
N SER A 37 18.55 -12.89 -0.93
CA SER A 37 17.80 -12.76 -2.18
C SER A 37 16.55 -11.86 -2.08
N PHE A 38 16.03 -11.61 -0.88
CA PHE A 38 14.92 -10.68 -0.68
C PHE A 38 15.38 -9.21 -0.69
N SER A 39 16.58 -8.89 -0.21
CA SER A 39 17.13 -7.54 -0.39
C SER A 39 17.48 -7.31 -1.87
N VAL A 40 18.03 -8.33 -2.55
CA VAL A 40 18.24 -8.30 -4.01
C VAL A 40 16.96 -7.89 -4.75
N ASP A 41 15.84 -8.54 -4.43
CA ASP A 41 14.54 -8.28 -5.06
C ASP A 41 14.00 -6.85 -4.81
N ALA A 42 14.49 -6.15 -3.80
CA ALA A 42 14.05 -4.80 -3.47
C ALA A 42 14.98 -3.69 -4.00
N VAL A 43 16.30 -3.89 -3.98
CA VAL A 43 17.25 -2.76 -4.10
C VAL A 43 18.17 -2.80 -5.32
N GLU A 44 18.40 -3.95 -5.94
CA GLU A 44 19.38 -4.07 -7.04
C GLU A 44 18.87 -3.60 -8.41
N GLN A 45 17.55 -3.39 -8.52
CA GLN A 45 16.88 -2.92 -9.73
C GLN A 45 15.78 -1.93 -9.37
N ASN A 46 15.42 -1.04 -10.30
CA ASN A 46 14.35 -0.04 -10.22
C ASN A 46 14.57 1.06 -9.18
N LEU A 47 15.15 0.76 -8.01
CA LEU A 47 15.27 1.69 -6.90
C LEU A 47 16.09 2.94 -7.26
N TYR A 48 17.22 2.75 -7.95
CA TYR A 48 18.04 3.87 -8.40
C TYR A 48 17.27 4.76 -9.39
N GLU A 49 16.61 4.15 -10.38
CA GLU A 49 15.88 4.88 -11.42
C GLU A 49 14.64 5.59 -10.88
N LEU A 50 13.92 4.98 -9.94
CA LEU A 50 12.81 5.60 -9.22
C LEU A 50 13.26 6.86 -8.48
N ALA A 51 14.35 6.75 -7.72
CA ALA A 51 14.93 7.88 -7.01
C ALA A 51 15.42 8.96 -7.99
N ALA A 52 16.10 8.57 -9.07
CA ALA A 52 16.57 9.49 -10.10
C ALA A 52 15.42 10.27 -10.75
N ALA A 53 14.30 9.61 -11.06
CA ALA A 53 13.10 10.24 -11.59
C ALA A 53 12.41 11.18 -10.59
N ALA A 54 12.52 10.91 -9.28
CA ALA A 54 12.09 11.81 -8.21
C ALA A 54 13.10 12.94 -7.93
N GLY A 55 14.20 12.97 -8.69
CA GLY A 55 15.27 13.93 -8.49
C GLY A 55 16.07 13.67 -7.22
N ASP A 56 16.41 12.43 -6.90
CA ASP A 56 17.38 12.04 -5.88
C ASP A 56 18.50 11.20 -6.52
N SER A 57 19.61 11.01 -5.81
CA SER A 57 20.67 10.09 -6.25
C SER A 57 21.03 9.18 -5.08
N LEU A 58 21.19 7.90 -5.39
CA LEU A 58 21.49 6.87 -4.40
C LEU A 58 22.84 6.22 -4.66
N VAL A 59 23.52 5.83 -3.59
CA VAL A 59 24.51 4.74 -3.59
C VAL A 59 23.90 3.59 -2.82
N ILE A 60 23.74 2.43 -3.46
CA ILE A 60 23.04 1.29 -2.89
C ILE A 60 24.04 0.15 -2.75
N GLY A 61 24.31 -0.28 -1.53
CA GLY A 61 25.05 -1.51 -1.24
C GLY A 61 24.10 -2.64 -0.85
N ASN A 62 24.43 -3.88 -1.21
CA ASN A 62 23.77 -5.08 -0.76
C ASN A 62 24.83 -6.12 -0.36
N ALA A 63 24.93 -6.42 0.93
CA ALA A 63 25.75 -7.50 1.47
C ALA A 63 24.97 -8.82 1.34
N TYR A 64 25.16 -9.52 0.23
CA TYR A 64 24.35 -10.68 -0.14
C TYR A 64 24.99 -12.01 0.28
N ILE A 65 24.19 -12.83 0.97
CA ILE A 65 24.38 -14.27 1.08
C ILE A 65 23.03 -14.95 0.84
N GLY A 66 22.98 -15.98 -0.02
CA GLY A 66 21.75 -16.70 -0.33
C GLY A 66 21.09 -17.32 0.92
N GLY A 67 19.81 -17.02 1.15
CA GLY A 67 19.04 -17.52 2.29
C GLY A 67 19.57 -17.11 3.67
N CYS A 68 20.40 -16.07 3.76
CA CYS A 68 21.08 -15.71 5.01
C CYS A 68 20.08 -15.24 6.09
N SER A 69 20.21 -15.83 7.28
CA SER A 69 19.49 -15.43 8.49
C SER A 69 20.28 -14.42 9.31
N ILE A 70 19.62 -13.78 10.27
CA ILE A 70 20.26 -12.91 11.25
C ILE A 70 21.39 -13.66 11.98
N ASP A 71 21.15 -14.90 12.39
CA ASP A 71 22.15 -15.74 13.07
C ASP A 71 23.39 -16.01 12.22
N ARG A 72 23.22 -16.26 10.92
CA ARG A 72 24.36 -16.47 10.02
C ARG A 72 25.12 -15.16 9.79
N HIS A 73 24.43 -14.03 9.66
CA HIS A 73 25.09 -12.72 9.61
C HIS A 73 25.92 -12.46 10.86
N TRP A 74 25.35 -12.72 12.04
CA TRP A 74 26.03 -12.58 13.32
C TRP A 74 27.25 -13.50 13.43
N SER A 75 27.09 -14.79 13.12
CA SER A 75 28.19 -15.76 13.13
C SER A 75 29.34 -15.33 12.19
N ASN A 76 29.01 -14.85 10.98
CA ASN A 76 30.00 -14.35 10.03
C ASN A 76 30.69 -13.07 10.52
N ALA A 77 29.97 -12.18 11.22
CA ALA A 77 30.55 -10.98 11.82
C ALA A 77 31.52 -11.34 12.97
N GLN A 78 31.16 -12.28 13.84
CA GLN A 78 32.04 -12.74 14.92
C GLN A 78 33.32 -13.40 14.41
N THR A 79 33.19 -14.20 13.35
CA THR A 79 34.30 -15.00 12.81
C THR A 79 35.07 -14.30 11.68
N GLN A 80 34.69 -13.07 11.32
CA GLN A 80 35.26 -12.33 10.18
C GLN A 80 35.22 -13.12 8.87
N LYS A 81 34.19 -13.95 8.68
CA LYS A 81 34.11 -14.85 7.53
C LYS A 81 33.83 -14.06 6.25
N ALA A 82 34.71 -14.25 5.26
CA ALA A 82 34.64 -13.65 3.94
C ALA A 82 33.70 -14.43 3.01
N GLU A 83 32.39 -14.28 3.18
CA GLU A 83 31.37 -15.09 2.50
C GLU A 83 30.36 -14.26 1.68
N TYR A 84 30.42 -12.93 1.79
CA TYR A 84 29.46 -12.05 1.13
C TYR A 84 29.84 -11.82 -0.33
N SER A 85 28.83 -11.87 -1.21
CA SER A 85 28.85 -11.17 -2.50
C SER A 85 28.44 -9.72 -2.21
N TYR A 86 29.39 -8.80 -2.22
CA TYR A 86 29.10 -7.39 -2.06
C TYR A 86 28.67 -6.78 -3.38
N ARG A 87 27.44 -6.30 -3.45
CA ARG A 87 26.81 -5.84 -4.68
C ARG A 87 26.45 -4.37 -4.53
N LYS A 88 26.97 -3.52 -5.41
CA LYS A 88 26.87 -2.07 -5.28
C LYS A 88 26.33 -1.43 -6.56
N VAL A 89 25.28 -0.62 -6.42
CA VAL A 89 24.72 0.20 -7.51
C VAL A 89 25.16 1.64 -7.33
N ILE A 90 25.89 2.16 -8.32
CA ILE A 90 26.31 3.56 -8.41
C ILE A 90 25.97 4.07 -9.80
N GLY A 91 25.24 5.19 -9.89
CA GLY A 91 24.86 5.74 -11.19
C GLY A 91 23.97 4.79 -12.01
N GLY A 92 23.19 3.92 -11.35
CA GLY A 92 22.38 2.88 -11.99
C GLY A 92 23.17 1.66 -12.47
N VAL A 93 24.48 1.59 -12.21
CA VAL A 93 25.32 0.46 -12.63
C VAL A 93 25.64 -0.43 -11.44
N LEU A 94 25.24 -1.71 -11.54
CA LEU A 94 25.54 -2.75 -10.58
C LEU A 94 26.96 -3.29 -10.79
N LYS A 95 27.75 -3.36 -9.72
CA LYS A 95 29.05 -4.06 -9.65
C LYS A 95 29.06 -5.01 -8.46
N SER A 96 29.80 -6.11 -8.58
CA SER A 96 29.86 -7.15 -7.54
C SER A 96 31.29 -7.52 -7.21
N GLU A 97 31.55 -7.76 -5.92
CA GLU A 97 32.81 -8.27 -5.37
C GLU A 97 32.52 -9.46 -4.48
N GLU A 98 33.11 -10.62 -4.78
CA GLU A 98 32.90 -11.85 -4.03
C GLU A 98 33.88 -11.98 -2.85
N ASN A 99 33.57 -12.89 -1.92
CA ASN A 99 34.43 -13.22 -0.77
C ASN A 99 34.80 -12.00 0.08
N ARG A 100 33.82 -11.13 0.36
CA ARG A 100 34.01 -9.99 1.27
C ARG A 100 33.56 -10.36 2.68
N CYS A 101 34.22 -9.82 3.69
CA CYS A 101 33.72 -9.89 5.07
C CYS A 101 32.73 -8.76 5.34
N LEU A 102 31.89 -8.88 6.38
CA LEU A 102 30.92 -7.84 6.70
C LEU A 102 31.58 -6.51 7.09
N ASP A 103 32.74 -6.58 7.77
CA ASP A 103 33.48 -5.41 8.22
C ASP A 103 33.89 -4.50 7.05
N ASP A 104 34.48 -5.09 6.01
CA ASP A 104 34.86 -4.41 4.78
C ASP A 104 33.68 -3.70 4.11
N ILE A 105 32.51 -4.35 4.07
CA ILE A 105 31.31 -3.80 3.42
C ILE A 105 30.72 -2.64 4.23
N VAL A 106 30.66 -2.79 5.56
CA VAL A 106 30.11 -1.75 6.44
C VAL A 106 31.02 -0.51 6.48
N LYS A 107 32.33 -0.68 6.23
CA LYS A 107 33.31 0.42 6.11
C LYS A 107 33.45 1.00 4.70
N ASP A 108 32.83 0.40 3.69
CA ASP A 108 33.01 0.81 2.29
C ASP A 108 32.53 2.25 2.01
N GLU A 109 31.46 2.70 2.68
CA GLU A 109 30.92 4.05 2.53
C GLU A 109 30.56 4.66 3.88
N SER A 110 30.46 5.99 3.92
CA SER A 110 29.76 6.71 4.99
C SER A 110 28.25 6.51 4.86
N TRP A 111 27.76 5.29 5.11
CA TRP A 111 26.36 4.92 4.97
C TRP A 111 25.44 5.83 5.80
N ASP A 112 24.37 6.35 5.21
CA ASP A 112 23.34 7.12 5.92
C ASP A 112 22.34 6.16 6.57
N ILE A 113 22.05 5.05 5.89
CA ILE A 113 21.09 4.05 6.34
C ILE A 113 21.70 2.66 6.18
N VAL A 114 21.60 1.84 7.23
CA VAL A 114 21.89 0.41 7.16
C VAL A 114 20.63 -0.38 7.49
N THR A 115 20.23 -1.29 6.60
CA THR A 115 19.02 -2.09 6.77
C THR A 115 19.34 -3.52 7.14
N LEU A 116 18.54 -4.10 8.02
CA LEU A 116 18.59 -5.50 8.41
C LEU A 116 17.27 -6.21 8.02
N GLN A 117 17.34 -7.51 7.82
CA GLN A 117 16.17 -8.37 7.59
C GLN A 117 16.43 -9.79 8.08
N GLN A 118 15.36 -10.55 8.33
CA GLN A 118 15.43 -11.98 8.60
C GLN A 118 15.26 -12.81 7.31
N ALA A 119 15.77 -14.04 7.30
CA ALA A 119 15.48 -15.02 6.25
C ALA A 119 13.97 -15.32 6.19
N SER A 120 13.41 -15.45 4.99
CA SER A 120 11.96 -15.57 4.81
C SER A 120 11.28 -16.79 5.46
N PRO A 121 11.91 -17.95 5.68
CA PRO A 121 11.31 -19.01 6.49
C PRO A 121 11.09 -18.61 7.94
N LEU A 122 11.94 -17.72 8.48
CA LEU A 122 12.00 -17.32 9.88
C LEU A 122 11.39 -15.93 10.11
N SER A 123 10.97 -15.22 9.06
CA SER A 123 10.57 -13.81 9.16
C SER A 123 9.33 -13.59 10.02
N GLY A 124 8.46 -14.58 10.17
CA GLY A 124 7.31 -14.54 11.08
C GLY A 124 7.54 -15.19 12.44
N ASP A 125 8.76 -15.64 12.75
CA ASP A 125 9.10 -16.26 14.03
C ASP A 125 9.99 -15.32 14.86
N TYR A 126 9.39 -14.62 15.83
CA TYR A 126 10.11 -13.68 16.69
C TYR A 126 11.26 -14.34 17.47
N SER A 127 11.16 -15.63 17.80
CA SER A 127 12.23 -16.34 18.53
C SER A 127 13.52 -16.48 17.71
N SER A 128 13.44 -16.32 16.38
CA SER A 128 14.61 -16.33 15.49
C SER A 128 15.41 -15.01 15.46
N TYR A 129 14.93 -13.97 16.15
CA TYR A 129 15.54 -12.63 16.12
C TYR A 129 16.53 -12.39 17.27
N VAL A 130 16.88 -13.43 18.03
CA VAL A 130 17.69 -13.34 19.26
C VAL A 130 19.03 -12.62 19.07
N HIS A 131 19.71 -12.79 17.93
CA HIS A 131 21.00 -12.14 17.64
C HIS A 131 20.87 -10.81 16.89
N LEU A 132 19.66 -10.25 16.74
CA LEU A 132 19.48 -8.96 16.06
C LEU A 132 20.22 -7.84 16.79
N ALA A 133 20.11 -7.77 18.11
CA ALA A 133 20.80 -6.78 18.94
C ALA A 133 22.33 -6.86 18.78
N ASP A 134 22.87 -8.08 18.78
CA ASP A 134 24.31 -8.33 18.64
C ASP A 134 24.84 -7.88 17.28
N LEU A 135 24.13 -8.24 16.21
CA LEU A 135 24.47 -7.82 14.85
C LEU A 135 24.39 -6.29 14.70
N MET A 136 23.35 -5.65 15.25
CA MET A 136 23.24 -4.19 15.27
C MET A 136 24.40 -3.54 16.02
N ASN A 137 24.76 -4.05 17.19
CA ASN A 137 25.86 -3.54 17.99
C ASN A 137 27.21 -3.70 17.28
N TYR A 138 27.38 -4.79 16.54
CA TYR A 138 28.53 -4.96 15.67
C TYR A 138 28.57 -3.87 14.59
N VAL A 139 27.49 -3.70 13.81
CA VAL A 139 27.41 -2.67 12.77
C VAL A 139 27.64 -1.26 13.34
N ARG A 140 27.06 -0.91 14.50
CA ARG A 140 27.25 0.39 15.17
C ARG A 140 28.73 0.72 15.43
N ARG A 141 29.54 -0.29 15.77
CA ARG A 141 30.96 -0.11 16.07
C ARG A 141 31.83 -0.06 14.82
N THR A 142 31.33 -0.59 13.70
CA THR A 142 32.07 -0.76 12.46
C THR A 142 31.80 0.35 11.45
N VAL A 143 30.57 0.86 11.39
CA VAL A 143 30.16 1.87 10.40
C VAL A 143 30.88 3.20 10.62
N ILE A 144 31.30 3.81 9.51
CA ILE A 144 32.11 5.04 9.54
C ILE A 144 31.29 6.26 9.92
N ASN A 145 30.05 6.35 9.44
CA ASN A 145 29.19 7.51 9.69
C ASN A 145 28.54 7.38 11.09
N PRO A 146 28.89 8.22 12.08
CA PRO A 146 28.29 8.14 13.42
C PRO A 146 26.83 8.58 13.46
N ALA A 147 26.35 9.28 12.42
CA ALA A 147 24.97 9.75 12.33
C ALA A 147 24.03 8.77 11.59
N PHE A 148 24.56 7.64 11.12
CA PHE A 148 23.77 6.65 10.38
C PHE A 148 22.53 6.18 11.17
N LYS A 149 21.53 5.69 10.45
CA LYS A 149 20.30 5.15 11.03
C LYS A 149 20.11 3.69 10.65
N PHE A 150 19.61 2.89 11.59
CA PHE A 150 19.07 1.58 11.23
C PHE A 150 17.68 1.73 10.63
N ALA A 151 17.37 0.81 9.71
CA ALA A 151 16.02 0.50 9.31
C ALA A 151 15.83 -1.02 9.25
N PHE A 152 14.59 -1.49 9.38
CA PHE A 152 14.27 -2.90 9.21
C PHE A 152 13.49 -3.12 7.92
N HIS A 153 13.98 -4.00 7.05
CA HIS A 153 13.27 -4.38 5.84
C HIS A 153 12.27 -5.49 6.15
N MET A 154 11.00 -5.11 6.27
CA MET A 154 9.91 -6.04 6.50
C MET A 154 9.55 -6.74 5.20
N THR A 155 9.91 -8.02 5.10
CA THR A 155 9.72 -8.85 3.90
C THR A 155 8.27 -9.32 3.75
N TRP A 156 7.98 -10.04 2.67
CA TRP A 156 6.63 -10.47 2.28
C TRP A 156 6.37 -11.95 2.57
N ALA A 157 5.09 -12.29 2.73
CA ALA A 157 4.63 -13.67 2.75
C ALA A 157 4.78 -14.32 1.36
N TYR A 158 4.92 -15.65 1.36
CA TYR A 158 4.94 -16.45 0.13
C TYR A 158 3.60 -16.45 -0.60
N ALA A 159 3.61 -16.83 -1.87
CA ALA A 159 2.41 -17.10 -2.66
C ALA A 159 1.60 -18.25 -2.03
N ARG A 160 0.28 -18.25 -2.24
CA ARG A 160 -0.67 -19.27 -1.74
C ARG A 160 -0.29 -20.67 -2.21
N ASN A 161 0.24 -20.78 -3.42
CA ASN A 161 0.67 -22.06 -4.03
C ASN A 161 2.15 -22.37 -3.80
N ALA A 162 2.85 -21.64 -2.93
CA ALA A 162 4.28 -21.85 -2.71
C ALA A 162 4.57 -23.24 -2.14
N THR A 163 5.62 -23.87 -2.67
CA THR A 163 6.08 -25.20 -2.26
C THR A 163 7.31 -25.16 -1.36
N HIS A 164 7.79 -23.95 -1.03
CA HIS A 164 8.99 -23.76 -0.20
C HIS A 164 8.81 -24.47 1.17
N PRO A 165 9.76 -25.31 1.64
CA PRO A 165 9.63 -26.06 2.89
C PRO A 165 9.35 -25.20 4.12
N GLY A 166 9.98 -24.03 4.20
CA GLY A 166 9.73 -23.03 5.25
C GLY A 166 8.29 -22.51 5.33
N PHE A 167 7.44 -22.76 4.34
CA PHE A 167 6.02 -22.36 4.39
C PHE A 167 5.19 -23.26 5.31
N VAL A 168 5.68 -24.47 5.61
CA VAL A 168 5.01 -25.43 6.49
C VAL A 168 4.84 -24.86 7.90
N THR A 169 5.79 -24.08 8.40
CA THR A 169 5.71 -23.38 9.69
C THR A 169 4.47 -22.50 9.81
N TYR A 170 3.97 -21.98 8.68
CA TYR A 170 2.80 -21.12 8.61
C TYR A 170 1.54 -21.88 8.15
N GLY A 171 1.58 -23.22 8.17
CA GLY A 171 0.50 -24.08 7.70
C GLY A 171 0.23 -23.96 6.19
N LYS A 172 1.24 -23.58 5.40
CA LYS A 172 1.11 -23.28 3.96
C LYS A 172 0.01 -22.25 3.66
N ASN A 173 -0.14 -21.26 4.53
CA ASN A 173 -1.16 -20.23 4.43
C ASN A 173 -0.51 -18.83 4.34
N GLN A 174 -0.78 -18.12 3.25
CA GLN A 174 -0.17 -16.81 2.97
C GLN A 174 -0.56 -15.78 4.02
N VAL A 175 -1.82 -15.74 4.43
CA VAL A 175 -2.34 -14.74 5.37
C VAL A 175 -1.76 -14.96 6.77
N LYS A 176 -1.66 -16.22 7.21
CA LYS A 176 -0.98 -16.57 8.47
C LYS A 176 0.49 -16.16 8.45
N MET A 177 1.20 -16.41 7.36
CA MET A 177 2.59 -15.99 7.22
C MET A 177 2.72 -14.46 7.25
N TYR A 178 1.85 -13.74 6.54
CA TYR A 178 1.84 -12.28 6.52
C TYR A 178 1.61 -11.69 7.92
N GLN A 179 0.59 -12.17 8.65
CA GLN A 179 0.29 -11.73 10.00
C GLN A 179 1.43 -12.05 10.97
N ALA A 180 2.04 -13.23 10.86
CA ALA A 180 3.19 -13.62 11.66
C ALA A 180 4.40 -12.69 11.41
N ILE A 181 4.66 -12.33 10.15
CA ILE A 181 5.72 -11.37 9.80
C ILE A 181 5.45 -10.00 10.43
N LEU A 182 4.23 -9.46 10.30
CA LEU A 182 3.86 -8.18 10.91
C LEU A 182 4.12 -8.18 12.42
N GLN A 183 3.67 -9.23 13.11
CA GLN A 183 3.82 -9.36 14.54
C GLN A 183 5.29 -9.50 14.97
N ALA A 184 6.04 -10.39 14.33
CA ALA A 184 7.44 -10.65 14.66
C ALA A 184 8.31 -9.42 14.41
N VAL A 185 8.10 -8.72 13.29
CA VAL A 185 8.84 -7.50 12.96
C VAL A 185 8.48 -6.37 13.92
N HIS A 186 7.20 -6.18 14.26
CA HIS A 186 6.81 -5.20 15.27
C HIS A 186 7.50 -5.47 16.62
N GLN A 187 7.49 -6.72 17.08
CA GLN A 187 8.17 -7.11 18.33
C GLN A 187 9.68 -6.89 18.26
N ALA A 188 10.33 -7.35 17.18
CA ALA A 188 11.78 -7.24 17.01
C ALA A 188 12.25 -5.79 16.92
N THR A 189 11.53 -4.95 16.17
CA THR A 189 11.88 -3.54 16.01
C THR A 189 11.65 -2.75 17.30
N ALA A 190 10.54 -2.99 18.01
CA ALA A 190 10.29 -2.39 19.32
C ALA A 190 11.36 -2.79 20.36
N ALA A 191 11.70 -4.08 20.44
CA ALA A 191 12.70 -4.59 21.38
C ALA A 191 14.13 -4.08 21.11
N ASN A 192 14.41 -3.65 19.88
CA ASN A 192 15.73 -3.18 19.45
C ASN A 192 15.78 -1.67 19.15
N HIS A 193 14.72 -0.92 19.48
CA HIS A 193 14.60 0.51 19.23
C HIS A 193 14.87 0.90 17.76
N ILE A 194 14.26 0.15 16.83
CA ILE A 194 14.29 0.46 15.39
C ILE A 194 12.97 1.14 15.03
N ASP A 195 12.98 2.47 14.96
CA ASP A 195 11.77 3.25 14.65
C ASP A 195 11.45 3.33 13.15
N ARG A 196 12.32 2.77 12.30
CA ARG A 196 12.25 2.88 10.84
C ARG A 196 12.05 1.50 10.22
N ILE A 197 10.88 1.28 9.63
CA ILE A 197 10.53 0.03 8.94
C ILE A 197 10.27 0.34 7.47
N ILE A 198 10.83 -0.48 6.58
CA ILE A 198 10.53 -0.48 5.15
C ILE A 198 9.46 -1.54 4.91
N PRO A 199 8.18 -1.17 4.69
CA PRO A 199 7.05 -2.08 4.79
C PRO A 199 6.76 -2.87 3.51
N SER A 200 7.78 -3.43 2.85
CA SER A 200 7.63 -4.17 1.58
C SER A 200 6.59 -5.30 1.69
N GLY A 201 6.51 -5.98 2.83
CA GLY A 201 5.49 -7.00 3.10
C GLY A 201 4.04 -6.50 2.99
N ILE A 202 3.75 -5.30 3.52
CA ILE A 202 2.42 -4.68 3.40
C ILE A 202 2.18 -4.29 1.93
N ALA A 203 3.16 -3.67 1.28
CA ALA A 203 3.02 -3.22 -0.11
C ALA A 203 2.73 -4.38 -1.07
N ILE A 204 3.44 -5.50 -0.94
CA ILE A 204 3.19 -6.71 -1.72
C ILE A 204 1.78 -7.26 -1.45
N GLN A 205 1.34 -7.28 -0.20
CA GLN A 205 0.03 -7.82 0.14
C GLN A 205 -1.13 -6.91 -0.33
N ARG A 206 -0.95 -5.58 -0.29
CA ARG A 206 -1.87 -4.60 -0.90
C ARG A 206 -1.96 -4.78 -2.41
N ALA A 207 -0.82 -4.90 -3.09
CA ALA A 207 -0.79 -5.13 -4.52
C ALA A 207 -1.45 -6.48 -4.91
N ARG A 208 -1.27 -7.55 -4.11
CA ARG A 208 -1.97 -8.84 -4.31
C ARG A 208 -3.48 -8.74 -4.22
N ALA A 209 -4.02 -7.87 -3.37
CA ALA A 209 -5.46 -7.70 -3.20
C ALA A 209 -6.13 -7.20 -4.51
N VAL A 210 -5.38 -6.51 -5.37
CA VAL A 210 -5.87 -5.97 -6.65
C VAL A 210 -5.39 -6.80 -7.85
N LEU A 211 -4.11 -7.17 -7.89
CA LEU A 211 -3.48 -7.87 -9.03
C LEU A 211 -3.61 -9.39 -8.97
N GLY A 212 -4.13 -9.92 -7.86
CA GLY A 212 -4.09 -11.34 -7.55
C GLY A 212 -2.68 -11.80 -7.12
N ASP A 213 -2.57 -13.09 -6.83
CA ASP A 213 -1.35 -13.70 -6.27
C ASP A 213 -0.30 -14.03 -7.35
N THR A 214 0.10 -13.01 -8.11
CA THR A 214 0.98 -13.10 -9.30
C THR A 214 2.32 -12.41 -9.09
N LEU A 215 2.60 -11.91 -7.88
CA LEU A 215 3.76 -11.08 -7.56
C LEU A 215 5.03 -11.90 -7.26
N ASN A 216 5.01 -13.21 -7.48
CA ASN A 216 6.15 -14.09 -7.26
C ASN A 216 6.56 -14.85 -8.52
N ARG A 217 7.85 -15.10 -8.68
CA ARG A 217 8.40 -15.88 -9.82
C ARG A 217 8.52 -17.38 -9.54
N ASP A 218 8.64 -17.75 -8.28
CA ASP A 218 8.88 -19.12 -7.81
C ASP A 218 8.13 -19.45 -6.51
N GLY A 219 7.08 -18.67 -6.23
CA GLY A 219 6.25 -18.79 -5.03
C GLY A 219 6.77 -18.01 -3.82
N TYR A 220 7.99 -17.46 -3.83
CA TYR A 220 8.51 -16.70 -2.67
C TYR A 220 9.36 -15.49 -3.04
N HIS A 221 10.21 -15.58 -4.07
CA HIS A 221 10.87 -14.41 -4.60
C HIS A 221 9.92 -13.60 -5.50
N LEU A 222 10.14 -12.30 -5.60
CA LEU A 222 9.27 -11.40 -6.34
C LEU A 222 9.35 -11.62 -7.85
N SER A 223 8.26 -11.38 -8.57
CA SER A 223 8.29 -11.40 -10.04
C SER A 223 9.26 -10.35 -10.56
N TYR A 224 9.95 -10.66 -11.67
CA TYR A 224 10.88 -9.71 -12.31
C TYR A 224 10.22 -8.43 -12.84
N THR A 225 8.89 -8.45 -12.91
CA THR A 225 8.05 -7.35 -13.37
C THR A 225 7.54 -6.53 -12.18
N VAL A 226 6.25 -6.63 -11.87
CA VAL A 226 5.55 -5.79 -10.90
C VAL A 226 5.98 -6.07 -9.46
N GLY A 227 6.34 -7.32 -9.10
CA GLY A 227 6.73 -7.66 -7.74
C GLY A 227 7.94 -6.85 -7.26
N ARG A 228 9.08 -6.95 -7.98
CA ARG A 228 10.29 -6.17 -7.68
C ARG A 228 10.05 -4.67 -7.78
N TYR A 229 9.23 -4.21 -8.72
CA TYR A 229 8.88 -2.79 -8.85
C TYR A 229 8.12 -2.28 -7.61
N THR A 230 7.14 -3.03 -7.09
CA THR A 230 6.40 -2.67 -5.86
C THR A 230 7.35 -2.52 -4.66
N ALA A 231 8.26 -3.47 -4.44
CA ALA A 231 9.24 -3.38 -3.36
C ALA A 231 10.18 -2.18 -3.54
N ALA A 232 10.68 -1.95 -4.77
CA ALA A 232 11.53 -0.79 -5.06
C ALA A 232 10.78 0.55 -4.87
N CYS A 233 9.49 0.63 -5.19
CA CYS A 233 8.65 1.78 -4.89
C CYS A 233 8.58 2.06 -3.38
N THR A 234 8.36 1.03 -2.57
CA THR A 234 8.34 1.16 -1.10
C THR A 234 9.68 1.64 -0.55
N TRP A 235 10.78 1.09 -1.05
CA TRP A 235 12.12 1.54 -0.68
C TRP A 235 12.39 2.98 -1.13
N CYS A 236 11.99 3.36 -2.33
CA CYS A 236 12.18 4.72 -2.85
C CYS A 236 11.46 5.75 -1.98
N GLU A 237 10.20 5.51 -1.65
CA GLU A 237 9.42 6.43 -0.80
C GLU A 237 10.01 6.52 0.61
N PHE A 238 10.39 5.38 1.21
CA PHE A 238 11.06 5.37 2.50
C PHE A 238 12.37 6.18 2.52
N LEU A 239 13.20 6.02 1.49
CA LEU A 239 14.53 6.63 1.42
C LEU A 239 14.46 8.12 1.13
N THR A 240 13.57 8.52 0.21
CA THR A 240 13.47 9.91 -0.27
C THR A 240 12.49 10.77 0.53
N GLY A 241 11.56 10.13 1.26
CA GLY A 241 10.45 10.81 1.94
C GLY A 241 9.42 11.42 0.97
N LYS A 242 9.52 11.13 -0.33
CA LYS A 242 8.61 11.63 -1.38
C LYS A 242 7.65 10.51 -1.76
N SER A 243 6.36 10.84 -1.88
CA SER A 243 5.38 9.88 -2.39
C SER A 243 5.82 9.34 -3.76
N VAL A 244 5.75 8.02 -3.91
CA VAL A 244 6.08 7.35 -5.18
C VAL A 244 4.91 7.36 -6.17
N VAL A 245 3.71 7.76 -5.73
CA VAL A 245 2.53 7.91 -6.58
C VAL A 245 2.76 9.01 -7.61
N GLY A 246 2.63 8.67 -8.89
CA GLY A 246 2.90 9.57 -10.01
C GLY A 246 4.37 9.65 -10.40
N ASN A 247 5.25 8.81 -9.84
CA ASN A 247 6.64 8.71 -10.30
C ASN A 247 6.67 8.32 -11.80
N THR A 248 7.48 9.04 -12.57
CA THR A 248 7.54 8.91 -14.04
C THR A 248 8.37 7.73 -14.52
N TYR A 249 9.23 7.16 -13.67
CA TYR A 249 9.98 5.96 -14.00
C TYR A 249 9.09 4.72 -13.87
N ARG A 250 9.09 3.94 -14.95
CA ARG A 250 8.46 2.63 -15.03
C ARG A 250 9.29 1.74 -15.96
N PRO A 251 9.76 0.57 -15.53
CA PRO A 251 10.42 -0.37 -16.43
C PRO A 251 9.45 -0.84 -17.53
N SER A 252 9.96 -1.12 -18.72
CA SER A 252 9.16 -1.55 -19.87
C SER A 252 8.39 -2.86 -19.64
N SER A 253 8.84 -3.67 -18.67
CA SER A 253 8.23 -4.93 -18.27
C SER A 253 7.00 -4.78 -17.36
N VAL A 254 6.63 -3.55 -16.96
CA VAL A 254 5.47 -3.26 -16.10
C VAL A 254 4.50 -2.37 -16.86
N SER A 255 3.22 -2.75 -16.90
CA SER A 255 2.16 -1.95 -17.56
C SER A 255 1.88 -0.65 -16.80
N ALA A 256 1.25 0.35 -17.44
CA ALA A 256 0.88 1.61 -16.77
C ALA A 256 -0.04 1.36 -15.56
N THR A 257 -1.07 0.54 -15.74
CA THR A 257 -2.04 0.17 -14.70
C THR A 257 -1.36 -0.55 -13.55
N ASP A 258 -0.51 -1.55 -13.82
CA ASP A 258 0.18 -2.30 -12.77
C ASP A 258 1.20 -1.45 -12.02
N ALA A 259 1.87 -0.52 -12.71
CA ALA A 259 2.78 0.44 -12.09
C ALA A 259 2.03 1.37 -11.12
N MET A 260 0.86 1.89 -11.52
CA MET A 260 0.07 2.76 -10.64
C MET A 260 -0.44 1.99 -9.41
N ILE A 261 -0.90 0.75 -9.58
CA ILE A 261 -1.28 -0.12 -8.45
C ILE A 261 -0.11 -0.36 -7.51
N ALA A 262 1.08 -0.65 -8.04
CA ALA A 262 2.29 -0.84 -7.25
C ALA A 262 2.70 0.43 -6.49
N GLN A 263 2.58 1.60 -7.11
CA GLN A 263 2.88 2.90 -6.48
C GLN A 263 1.91 3.21 -5.34
N TYR A 264 0.60 3.04 -5.55
CA TYR A 264 -0.39 3.21 -4.47
C TYR A 264 -0.20 2.20 -3.35
N ALA A 265 0.04 0.92 -3.67
CA ALA A 265 0.28 -0.11 -2.68
C ALA A 265 1.53 0.19 -1.81
N ALA A 266 2.58 0.72 -2.43
CA ALA A 266 3.78 1.15 -1.70
C ALA A 266 3.50 2.37 -0.81
N HIS A 267 2.78 3.37 -1.32
CA HIS A 267 2.43 4.58 -0.57
C HIS A 267 1.52 4.28 0.63
N GLU A 268 0.45 3.49 0.43
CA GLU A 268 -0.45 3.06 1.50
C GLU A 268 0.27 2.21 2.55
N ALA A 269 1.27 1.42 2.15
CA ALA A 269 2.11 0.66 3.08
C ALA A 269 2.93 1.60 3.98
N MET A 270 3.47 2.68 3.42
CA MET A 270 4.20 3.71 4.17
C MET A 270 3.29 4.49 5.13
N GLU A 271 2.06 4.83 4.72
CA GLU A 271 1.06 5.42 5.61
C GLU A 271 0.68 4.46 6.75
N THR A 272 0.43 3.19 6.43
CA THR A 272 0.03 2.15 7.40
C THR A 272 1.09 1.97 8.49
N ILE A 273 2.38 1.92 8.12
CA ILE A 273 3.46 1.70 9.10
C ILE A 273 3.77 2.96 9.91
N SER A 274 3.58 4.15 9.33
CA SER A 274 3.80 5.44 10.00
C SER A 274 2.68 5.80 10.97
N ASP A 275 1.46 5.31 10.74
CA ASP A 275 0.33 5.53 11.65
C ASP A 275 0.49 4.70 12.93
N THR A 276 0.94 5.32 14.01
CA THR A 276 1.10 4.67 15.32
C THR A 276 -0.17 4.64 16.17
N THR A 277 -1.31 5.08 15.63
CA THR A 277 -2.56 5.15 16.40
C THR A 277 -3.09 3.75 16.70
N LEU A 278 -3.55 3.55 17.95
CA LEU A 278 -4.27 2.35 18.32
C LEU A 278 -5.71 2.45 17.84
N VAL A 279 -6.19 1.36 17.24
CA VAL A 279 -7.53 1.25 16.66
C VAL A 279 -8.47 0.67 17.69
N THR A 280 -9.60 1.34 17.95
CA THR A 280 -10.72 0.73 18.67
C THR A 280 -11.48 -0.18 17.70
N PRO A 281 -11.41 -1.51 17.87
CA PRO A 281 -12.12 -2.43 16.99
C PRO A 281 -13.62 -2.36 17.25
N LYS A 282 -14.40 -2.70 16.24
CA LYS A 282 -15.86 -2.79 16.33
C LYS A 282 -16.35 -4.22 16.33
N PHE A 283 -15.59 -5.12 15.70
CA PHE A 283 -15.97 -6.51 15.50
C PHE A 283 -14.91 -7.45 16.03
N PHE A 284 -15.35 -8.57 16.59
CA PHE A 284 -14.51 -9.73 16.88
C PHE A 284 -15.13 -10.94 16.19
N VAL A 285 -14.37 -11.55 15.27
CA VAL A 285 -14.86 -12.62 14.40
C VAL A 285 -13.70 -13.58 14.11
N ASP A 286 -13.94 -14.89 14.21
CA ASP A 286 -12.95 -15.93 13.92
C ASP A 286 -11.59 -15.70 14.62
N GLY A 287 -11.63 -15.28 15.89
CA GLY A 287 -10.45 -15.08 16.73
C GLY A 287 -9.67 -13.78 16.49
N ALA A 288 -10.17 -12.86 15.66
CA ALA A 288 -9.47 -11.61 15.32
C ALA A 288 -10.37 -10.37 15.42
N PHE A 289 -9.73 -9.21 15.58
CA PHE A 289 -10.38 -7.90 15.67
C PHE A 289 -10.48 -7.19 14.32
N TYR A 290 -11.59 -6.49 14.08
CA TYR A 290 -11.82 -5.73 12.84
C TYR A 290 -12.46 -4.36 13.13
N GLY A 291 -12.07 -3.35 12.36
CA GLY A 291 -12.65 -2.00 12.42
C GLY A 291 -13.91 -1.85 11.57
N GLU A 292 -14.03 -2.68 10.53
CA GLU A 292 -15.15 -2.76 9.59
C GLU A 292 -15.63 -4.20 9.52
N PHE A 293 -16.88 -4.44 9.12
CA PHE A 293 -17.47 -5.78 9.11
C PHE A 293 -16.79 -6.62 8.01
N PRO A 294 -16.20 -7.79 8.33
CA PRO A 294 -15.70 -8.70 7.30
C PRO A 294 -16.82 -9.18 6.40
N MET A 295 -16.58 -9.24 5.08
CA MET A 295 -17.64 -9.52 4.10
C MET A 295 -18.36 -10.86 4.35
N THR A 296 -17.64 -11.95 4.66
CA THR A 296 -18.27 -13.25 4.95
C THR A 296 -19.19 -13.23 6.18
N ALA A 297 -18.95 -12.30 7.10
CA ALA A 297 -19.69 -12.19 8.35
C ALA A 297 -20.87 -11.22 8.29
N GLU A 298 -20.96 -10.34 7.28
CA GLU A 298 -21.91 -9.21 7.22
C GLU A 298 -23.40 -9.60 7.36
N HIS A 299 -23.75 -10.83 6.95
CA HIS A 299 -25.13 -11.36 7.03
C HIS A 299 -25.28 -12.47 8.08
N LYS A 300 -24.30 -12.62 8.98
CA LYS A 300 -24.33 -13.61 10.06
C LYS A 300 -24.88 -12.98 11.35
N ASN A 301 -25.32 -13.84 12.27
CA ASN A 301 -25.76 -13.38 13.58
C ASN A 301 -24.57 -12.78 14.33
N SER A 302 -24.80 -11.64 14.98
CA SER A 302 -23.83 -11.00 15.85
C SER A 302 -24.41 -10.76 17.23
N TYR A 303 -23.52 -10.74 18.21
CA TYR A 303 -23.79 -10.60 19.63
C TYR A 303 -23.19 -9.27 20.09
N LEU A 304 -23.97 -8.40 20.76
CA LEU A 304 -23.43 -7.15 21.29
C LEU A 304 -22.85 -7.38 22.68
N LEU A 305 -21.52 -7.31 22.81
CA LEU A 305 -20.82 -7.35 24.09
C LEU A 305 -20.65 -5.94 24.65
N PHE A 306 -20.92 -5.76 25.94
CA PHE A 306 -20.77 -4.50 26.65
C PHE A 306 -19.66 -4.61 27.69
N GLY A 307 -18.65 -3.76 27.57
CA GLY A 307 -17.50 -3.69 28.47
C GLY A 307 -17.58 -2.51 29.43
N LYS A 308 -16.57 -2.37 30.30
CA LYS A 308 -16.47 -1.21 31.19
C LYS A 308 -16.28 0.07 30.37
N GLY A 309 -16.69 1.21 30.94
CA GLY A 309 -16.55 2.51 30.27
C GLY A 309 -17.41 2.67 29.00
N GLY A 310 -18.47 1.87 28.83
CA GLY A 310 -19.38 1.98 27.68
C GLY A 310 -18.83 1.38 26.39
N LYS A 311 -17.79 0.53 26.46
CA LYS A 311 -17.25 -0.19 25.30
C LYS A 311 -18.30 -1.14 24.72
N VAL A 312 -18.41 -1.18 23.40
CA VAL A 312 -19.31 -2.08 22.66
C VAL A 312 -18.50 -2.82 21.61
N LEU A 313 -18.68 -4.14 21.55
CA LEU A 313 -18.02 -5.01 20.57
C LEU A 313 -19.04 -5.96 19.95
N PHE A 314 -19.10 -6.02 18.63
CA PHE A 314 -19.91 -6.99 17.91
C PHE A 314 -19.14 -8.31 17.79
N TYR A 315 -19.62 -9.34 18.46
CA TYR A 315 -19.01 -10.67 18.42
C TYR A 315 -19.81 -11.59 17.49
N CYS A 316 -19.18 -12.15 16.47
CA CYS A 316 -19.82 -13.15 15.62
C CYS A 316 -19.35 -14.56 16.01
N LYS A 317 -20.16 -15.28 16.81
CA LYS A 317 -19.89 -16.67 17.21
C LYS A 317 -20.05 -17.61 16.02
N ASN A 318 -19.19 -18.65 15.94
CA ASN A 318 -19.28 -19.74 14.97
C ASN A 318 -19.25 -19.29 13.48
N VAL A 319 -18.59 -18.16 13.19
CA VAL A 319 -18.33 -17.72 11.82
C VAL A 319 -16.86 -18.00 11.51
N GLN A 320 -16.63 -18.88 10.54
CA GLN A 320 -15.31 -19.09 9.97
C GLN A 320 -15.11 -18.12 8.80
N LEU A 321 -14.06 -17.32 8.88
CA LEU A 321 -13.72 -16.34 7.86
C LEU A 321 -12.82 -16.96 6.78
N THR A 322 -12.96 -16.43 5.56
CA THR A 322 -12.04 -16.74 4.45
C THR A 322 -10.66 -16.12 4.72
N ASP A 323 -9.65 -16.57 3.98
CA ASP A 323 -8.33 -15.93 4.03
C ASP A 323 -8.41 -14.47 3.52
N GLU A 324 -9.26 -14.20 2.52
CA GLU A 324 -9.54 -12.86 2.01
C GLU A 324 -10.07 -11.91 3.11
N ASP A 325 -10.93 -12.39 4.01
CA ASP A 325 -11.41 -11.60 5.15
C ASP A 325 -10.30 -11.36 6.18
N LYS A 326 -9.55 -12.42 6.52
CA LYS A 326 -8.49 -12.39 7.55
C LYS A 326 -7.36 -11.42 7.22
N LEU A 327 -7.16 -11.13 5.93
CA LEU A 327 -6.18 -10.14 5.48
C LEU A 327 -6.42 -8.74 6.09
N TYR A 328 -7.67 -8.40 6.40
CA TYR A 328 -8.07 -7.08 6.92
C TYR A 328 -8.24 -7.03 8.44
N ALA A 329 -7.81 -8.08 9.14
CA ALA A 329 -7.76 -8.07 10.60
C ALA A 329 -6.85 -6.95 11.10
N ILE A 330 -7.26 -6.27 12.16
CA ILE A 330 -6.40 -5.34 12.89
C ILE A 330 -5.35 -6.20 13.60
N PRO A 331 -4.05 -5.99 13.36
CA PRO A 331 -3.01 -6.70 14.10
C PRO A 331 -3.14 -6.44 15.60
N ASP A 332 -2.92 -7.45 16.44
CA ASP A 332 -3.14 -7.36 17.89
C ASP A 332 -2.40 -6.17 18.53
N PHE A 333 -1.18 -5.87 18.09
CA PHE A 333 -0.40 -4.74 18.58
C PHE A 333 -0.98 -3.36 18.25
N LYS A 334 -1.95 -3.28 17.32
CA LYS A 334 -2.71 -2.06 16.99
C LYS A 334 -4.05 -2.00 17.71
N VAL A 335 -4.50 -3.07 18.37
CA VAL A 335 -5.81 -3.09 19.03
C VAL A 335 -5.76 -2.32 20.34
N LYS A 336 -6.54 -1.25 20.43
CA LYS A 336 -6.71 -0.49 21.66
C LYS A 336 -7.44 -1.33 22.71
N ASP A 337 -6.90 -1.37 23.94
CA ASP A 337 -7.49 -2.07 25.08
C ASP A 337 -7.71 -3.58 24.86
N ILE A 338 -6.80 -4.23 24.10
CA ILE A 338 -6.95 -5.64 23.68
C ILE A 338 -7.24 -6.61 24.82
N SER A 339 -6.56 -6.49 25.97
CA SER A 339 -6.77 -7.40 27.11
C SER A 339 -8.20 -7.34 27.63
N GLU A 340 -8.77 -6.13 27.77
CA GLU A 340 -10.15 -5.98 28.23
C GLU A 340 -11.14 -6.50 27.18
N LEU A 341 -10.87 -6.29 25.89
CA LEU A 341 -11.72 -6.80 24.81
C LEU A 341 -11.71 -8.33 24.74
N LEU A 342 -10.55 -8.96 24.95
CA LEU A 342 -10.45 -10.42 25.03
C LEU A 342 -11.19 -10.95 26.27
N ASP A 343 -11.06 -10.30 27.42
CA ASP A 343 -11.82 -10.66 28.62
C ASP A 343 -13.33 -10.60 28.37
N MET A 344 -13.82 -9.57 27.66
CA MET A 344 -15.22 -9.46 27.25
C MET A 344 -15.66 -10.65 26.38
N VAL A 345 -14.83 -11.08 25.44
CA VAL A 345 -15.13 -12.24 24.57
C VAL A 345 -15.17 -13.54 25.39
N HIS A 346 -14.19 -13.76 26.27
CA HIS A 346 -14.04 -14.98 27.05
C HIS A 346 -15.14 -15.18 28.11
N HIS A 347 -15.69 -14.10 28.67
CA HIS A 347 -16.73 -14.14 29.71
C HIS A 347 -18.13 -13.78 29.16
N SER A 348 -18.38 -13.99 27.87
CA SER A 348 -19.63 -13.62 27.22
C SER A 348 -20.76 -14.63 27.47
N ASP A 349 -21.33 -14.59 28.67
CA ASP A 349 -22.57 -15.30 29.03
C ASP A 349 -23.79 -14.52 28.47
N GLU A 350 -24.34 -15.06 27.38
CA GLU A 350 -25.57 -14.66 26.67
C GLU A 350 -25.92 -13.15 26.59
N THR A 351 -25.50 -12.56 25.47
CA THR A 351 -25.75 -11.18 25.06
C THR A 351 -26.94 -11.03 24.11
N HIS A 352 -27.45 -9.80 23.98
CA HIS A 352 -28.49 -9.49 23.00
C HIS A 352 -28.02 -9.83 21.58
N VAL A 353 -28.79 -10.70 20.91
CA VAL A 353 -28.55 -11.10 19.53
C VAL A 353 -29.15 -10.07 18.59
N SER A 354 -28.34 -9.53 17.68
CA SER A 354 -28.80 -8.73 16.55
C SER A 354 -28.53 -9.51 15.26
N LYS A 355 -29.59 -9.77 14.50
CA LYS A 355 -29.50 -10.38 13.17
C LYS A 355 -29.57 -9.27 12.12
N MET A 356 -28.53 -9.15 11.31
CA MET A 356 -28.57 -8.28 10.13
C MET A 356 -29.32 -8.99 9.00
N GLN A 357 -30.17 -8.26 8.30
CA GLN A 357 -30.98 -8.78 7.19
C GLN A 357 -30.08 -9.00 5.96
N ASP A 358 -30.30 -10.10 5.25
CA ASP A 358 -29.55 -10.45 4.04
C ASP A 358 -29.97 -9.57 2.85
N SER A 359 -29.13 -8.62 2.46
CA SER A 359 -29.37 -7.77 1.27
C SER A 359 -28.81 -8.37 -0.03
N SER A 360 -28.05 -9.46 0.04
CA SER A 360 -27.36 -10.04 -1.13
C SER A 360 -28.33 -10.55 -2.20
N SER A 361 -29.50 -11.06 -1.81
CA SER A 361 -30.56 -11.53 -2.72
C SER A 361 -31.18 -10.43 -3.60
N LYS A 362 -31.08 -9.16 -3.19
CA LYS A 362 -31.78 -8.05 -3.85
C LYS A 362 -31.22 -7.72 -5.23
N TYR A 363 -29.91 -7.81 -5.40
CA TYR A 363 -29.23 -7.39 -6.63
C TYR A 363 -28.97 -8.54 -7.62
N MET A 364 -29.17 -9.79 -7.20
CA MET A 364 -28.90 -10.97 -8.02
C MET A 364 -29.62 -10.95 -9.37
N ASN A 365 -30.82 -10.36 -9.43
CA ASN A 365 -31.60 -10.25 -10.67
C ASN A 365 -31.05 -9.18 -11.65
N LEU A 366 -30.21 -8.25 -11.18
CA LEU A 366 -29.58 -7.21 -12.01
C LEU A 366 -28.20 -7.63 -12.53
N ILE A 367 -27.47 -8.46 -11.78
CA ILE A 367 -26.15 -8.95 -12.21
C ILE A 367 -26.29 -9.74 -13.51
N ASN A 368 -25.34 -9.55 -14.41
CA ASN A 368 -25.29 -10.08 -15.77
C ASN A 368 -26.40 -9.60 -16.72
N GLN A 369 -27.21 -8.62 -16.31
CA GLN A 369 -28.15 -7.93 -17.21
C GLN A 369 -27.50 -6.70 -17.84
N LYS A 370 -27.97 -6.35 -19.04
CA LYS A 370 -27.61 -5.05 -19.63
C LYS A 370 -28.30 -3.93 -18.86
N ILE A 371 -27.57 -2.86 -18.59
CA ILE A 371 -28.15 -1.65 -17.99
C ILE A 371 -29.26 -1.11 -18.90
N ALA A 372 -30.40 -0.74 -18.29
CA ALA A 372 -31.48 -0.10 -19.02
C ALA A 372 -31.04 1.28 -19.59
N PRO A 373 -31.65 1.75 -20.68
CA PRO A 373 -31.33 3.07 -21.22
C PRO A 373 -31.46 4.18 -20.17
N PHE A 374 -30.48 5.07 -20.12
CA PHE A 374 -30.48 6.24 -19.23
C PHE A 374 -29.94 7.46 -19.97
N SER A 375 -30.30 8.63 -19.45
CA SER A 375 -29.79 9.92 -19.92
C SER A 375 -29.72 10.86 -18.73
N VAL A 376 -28.51 11.08 -18.20
CA VAL A 376 -28.25 11.95 -17.05
C VAL A 376 -27.30 13.07 -17.45
N VAL A 377 -27.25 14.13 -16.65
CA VAL A 377 -26.38 15.29 -16.90
C VAL A 377 -25.63 15.58 -15.60
N ASP A 378 -24.32 15.79 -15.71
CA ASP A 378 -23.53 16.20 -14.56
C ASP A 378 -23.72 17.69 -14.25
N TRP A 379 -23.28 18.14 -13.08
CA TRP A 379 -23.36 19.53 -12.67
C TRP A 379 -22.54 20.53 -13.52
N LYS A 380 -21.66 20.04 -14.40
CA LYS A 380 -20.90 20.81 -15.41
C LYS A 380 -21.62 20.82 -16.76
N LYS A 381 -22.87 20.33 -16.79
CA LYS A 381 -23.76 20.23 -17.96
C LYS A 381 -23.31 19.19 -18.99
N GLU A 382 -22.48 18.24 -18.59
CA GLU A 382 -22.01 17.17 -19.45
C GLU A 382 -23.03 16.01 -19.46
N LYS A 383 -23.50 15.61 -20.64
CA LYS A 383 -24.54 14.58 -20.79
C LYS A 383 -23.94 13.18 -20.87
N PHE A 384 -24.44 12.26 -20.06
CA PHE A 384 -24.09 10.84 -20.07
C PHE A 384 -25.30 9.99 -20.46
N THR A 385 -25.08 9.02 -21.34
CA THR A 385 -26.10 8.07 -21.79
C THR A 385 -25.49 6.68 -21.82
N ASN A 386 -26.32 5.65 -21.77
CA ASN A 386 -25.86 4.27 -21.92
C ASN A 386 -24.99 4.06 -23.17
N LYS A 387 -25.32 4.71 -24.31
CA LYS A 387 -24.51 4.63 -25.54
C LYS A 387 -23.13 5.28 -25.38
N ARG A 388 -23.04 6.40 -24.64
CA ARG A 388 -21.78 7.12 -24.40
C ARG A 388 -20.84 6.35 -23.47
N THR A 389 -21.41 5.52 -22.60
CA THR A 389 -20.64 4.73 -21.64
C THR A 389 -20.27 3.33 -22.16
N LEU A 390 -20.63 2.98 -23.40
CA LEU A 390 -20.13 1.78 -24.07
C LEU A 390 -18.64 1.94 -24.42
N THR A 391 -17.98 0.81 -24.71
CA THR A 391 -16.54 0.70 -25.07
C THR A 391 -15.55 1.04 -23.95
N ARG A 392 -16.04 1.38 -22.76
CA ARG A 392 -15.25 1.64 -21.55
C ARG A 392 -16.02 1.11 -20.33
N PRO A 393 -15.35 0.64 -19.27
CA PRO A 393 -16.05 0.30 -18.03
C PRO A 393 -16.75 1.54 -17.46
N LEU A 394 -17.88 1.33 -16.79
CA LEU A 394 -18.63 2.36 -16.10
C LEU A 394 -18.73 2.02 -14.61
N ILE A 395 -18.38 3.00 -13.78
CA ILE A 395 -18.49 2.97 -12.33
C ILE A 395 -19.59 3.95 -11.94
N LEU A 396 -20.61 3.46 -11.24
CA LEU A 396 -21.62 4.30 -10.58
C LEU A 396 -21.38 4.22 -9.07
N ASN A 397 -21.19 5.35 -8.41
CA ASN A 397 -21.16 5.42 -6.94
C ASN A 397 -22.33 6.28 -6.45
N PHE A 398 -23.24 5.69 -5.69
CA PHE A 398 -24.42 6.36 -5.15
C PHE A 398 -24.12 6.90 -3.76
N TRP A 399 -24.35 8.21 -3.57
CA TRP A 399 -24.02 8.92 -2.33
C TRP A 399 -24.96 10.10 -2.05
N TYR A 400 -24.87 10.67 -0.85
CA TYR A 400 -25.56 11.91 -0.48
C TYR A 400 -24.82 12.69 0.60
N THR A 401 -25.17 13.97 0.81
CA THR A 401 -24.44 14.91 1.68
C THR A 401 -24.36 14.49 3.16
N GLY A 402 -25.32 13.72 3.66
CA GLY A 402 -25.31 13.18 5.04
C GLY A 402 -24.65 11.81 5.19
N CYS A 403 -24.14 11.22 4.10
CA CYS A 403 -23.49 9.91 4.14
C CYS A 403 -22.03 10.04 4.59
N GLY A 404 -21.78 9.92 5.89
CA GLY A 404 -20.42 9.94 6.46
C GLY A 404 -19.45 8.93 5.79
N PRO A 405 -19.84 7.65 5.61
CA PRO A 405 -18.99 6.68 4.92
C PRO A 405 -18.69 7.04 3.45
N CYS A 406 -19.69 7.51 2.69
CA CYS A 406 -19.50 7.95 1.30
C CYS A 406 -18.45 9.07 1.19
N ILE A 407 -18.53 10.05 2.11
CA ILE A 407 -17.61 11.19 2.11
C ILE A 407 -16.16 10.76 2.41
N ARG A 408 -15.98 9.70 3.23
CA ARG A 408 -14.66 9.14 3.54
C ARG A 408 -14.08 8.29 2.41
N GLU A 409 -14.90 7.52 1.70
CA GLU A 409 -14.39 6.64 0.64
C GLU A 409 -14.11 7.36 -0.67
N MET A 410 -14.84 8.44 -0.97
CA MET A 410 -14.83 9.03 -2.30
C MET A 410 -13.45 9.58 -2.73
N PRO A 411 -12.63 10.19 -1.84
CA PRO A 411 -11.25 10.54 -2.18
C PRO A 411 -10.39 9.31 -2.50
N LEU A 412 -10.62 8.19 -1.80
CA LEU A 412 -9.89 6.94 -2.02
C LEU A 412 -10.26 6.32 -3.38
N ILE A 413 -11.54 6.19 -3.70
CA ILE A 413 -11.95 5.62 -5.00
C ILE A 413 -11.71 6.58 -6.17
N SER A 414 -11.51 7.88 -5.89
CA SER A 414 -11.09 8.85 -6.91
C SER A 414 -9.68 8.57 -7.44
N THR A 415 -8.81 7.85 -6.70
CA THR A 415 -7.49 7.41 -7.18
C THR A 415 -7.59 6.33 -8.26
N TRP A 416 -8.73 5.64 -8.36
CA TRP A 416 -8.94 4.63 -9.40
C TRP A 416 -8.88 5.24 -10.81
N MET A 417 -9.14 6.53 -10.94
CA MET A 417 -8.99 7.27 -12.20
C MET A 417 -7.53 7.38 -12.65
N ASP A 418 -6.55 7.20 -11.76
CA ASP A 418 -5.13 7.15 -12.14
C ASP A 418 -4.73 5.74 -12.62
N ILE A 419 -5.44 4.72 -12.15
CA ILE A 419 -5.21 3.30 -12.46
C ILE A 419 -5.94 2.89 -13.76
N CYS A 420 -7.18 3.36 -13.93
CA CYS A 420 -8.08 3.06 -15.05
C CYS A 420 -8.63 4.36 -15.70
N PRO A 421 -7.77 5.24 -16.24
CA PRO A 421 -8.16 6.60 -16.65
C PRO A 421 -9.24 6.67 -17.72
N ASP A 422 -9.35 5.66 -18.60
CA ASP A 422 -10.34 5.66 -19.68
C ASP A 422 -11.74 5.15 -19.26
N ALA A 423 -11.89 4.65 -18.02
CA ALA A 423 -13.20 4.27 -17.49
C ALA A 423 -14.09 5.51 -17.22
N THR A 424 -15.40 5.32 -17.23
CA THR A 424 -16.37 6.38 -16.88
C THR A 424 -16.70 6.31 -15.41
N TYR A 425 -16.56 7.42 -14.69
CA TYR A 425 -16.83 7.50 -13.25
C TYR A 425 -17.95 8.49 -12.97
N LEU A 426 -19.10 8.00 -12.54
CA LEU A 426 -20.26 8.81 -12.17
C LEU A 426 -20.56 8.67 -10.68
N ALA A 427 -20.55 9.79 -9.96
CA ALA A 427 -21.04 9.87 -8.60
C ALA A 427 -22.47 10.40 -8.62
N VAL A 428 -23.44 9.57 -8.24
CA VAL A 428 -24.87 9.82 -8.40
C VAL A 428 -25.48 10.20 -7.06
N THR A 429 -26.22 11.31 -7.04
CA THR A 429 -26.93 11.79 -5.85
C THR A 429 -28.26 12.46 -6.22
N TRP A 430 -29.22 12.38 -5.30
CA TRP A 430 -30.47 13.15 -5.37
C TRP A 430 -30.28 14.60 -4.89
N ASN A 431 -29.14 14.93 -4.29
CA ASN A 431 -28.84 16.30 -3.87
C ASN A 431 -28.67 17.24 -5.08
N LYS A 432 -29.00 18.51 -4.89
CA LYS A 432 -28.79 19.56 -5.89
C LYS A 432 -27.32 19.98 -5.95
N ALA A 433 -26.89 20.53 -7.09
CA ALA A 433 -25.50 20.93 -7.31
C ALA A 433 -24.96 21.94 -6.28
N ASN A 434 -25.79 22.87 -5.79
CA ASN A 434 -25.41 23.83 -4.75
C ASN A 434 -25.21 23.19 -3.36
N GLU A 435 -25.84 22.05 -3.08
CA GLU A 435 -25.73 21.34 -1.80
C GLU A 435 -24.42 20.54 -1.70
N ILE A 436 -23.93 20.01 -2.83
CA ILE A 436 -22.75 19.13 -2.85
C ILE A 436 -21.42 19.86 -3.14
N ARG A 437 -21.46 21.07 -3.71
CA ARG A 437 -20.26 21.81 -4.19
C ARG A 437 -19.15 21.89 -3.15
N ASN A 438 -19.48 22.35 -1.94
CA ASN A 438 -18.49 22.49 -0.88
C ASN A 438 -17.86 21.15 -0.47
N ILE A 439 -18.63 20.06 -0.48
CA ILE A 439 -18.12 18.73 -0.13
C ILE A 439 -17.18 18.24 -1.22
N VAL A 440 -17.62 18.27 -2.47
CA VAL A 440 -16.85 17.80 -3.63
C VAL A 440 -15.53 18.55 -3.79
N GLU A 441 -15.55 19.88 -3.68
CA GLU A 441 -14.35 20.71 -3.84
C GLU A 441 -13.36 20.50 -2.68
N ARG A 442 -13.83 20.50 -1.42
CA ARG A 442 -12.96 20.35 -0.25
C ARG A 442 -12.39 18.94 -0.09
N ARG A 443 -13.13 17.94 -0.55
CA ARG A 443 -12.71 16.53 -0.46
C ARG A 443 -12.09 16.02 -1.76
N HIS A 444 -11.95 16.88 -2.77
CA HIS A 444 -11.36 16.58 -4.06
C HIS A 444 -12.01 15.36 -4.75
N PHE A 445 -13.35 15.28 -4.78
CA PHE A 445 -14.01 14.21 -5.52
C PHE A 445 -13.80 14.42 -7.02
N ARG A 446 -13.28 13.40 -7.71
CA ARG A 446 -12.90 13.52 -9.13
C ARG A 446 -13.96 13.00 -10.10
N PHE A 447 -14.92 12.21 -9.61
CA PHE A 447 -15.99 11.63 -10.42
C PHE A 447 -16.90 12.72 -10.99
N HIS A 448 -17.54 12.46 -12.13
CA HIS A 448 -18.60 13.32 -12.65
C HIS A 448 -19.81 13.28 -11.70
N GLN A 449 -20.18 14.43 -11.16
CA GLN A 449 -21.25 14.53 -10.16
C GLN A 449 -22.59 14.65 -10.87
N ILE A 450 -23.37 13.57 -10.86
CA ILE A 450 -24.75 13.53 -11.34
C ILE A 450 -25.66 13.95 -10.18
N THR A 451 -26.30 15.11 -10.33
CA THR A 451 -27.11 15.76 -9.28
C THR A 451 -28.60 15.75 -9.62
N ASP A 452 -29.45 15.85 -8.60
CA ASP A 452 -30.92 15.86 -8.75
C ASP A 452 -31.42 14.60 -9.51
N ASP A 453 -30.68 13.48 -9.42
CA ASP A 453 -31.04 12.23 -10.08
C ASP A 453 -31.79 11.30 -9.13
N HIS A 454 -32.97 10.90 -9.58
CA HIS A 454 -33.73 9.79 -9.01
C HIS A 454 -33.82 8.60 -9.97
N SER A 455 -33.37 8.76 -11.23
CA SER A 455 -33.59 7.77 -12.27
C SER A 455 -32.67 6.56 -12.14
N LEU A 456 -31.36 6.79 -11.95
CA LEU A 456 -30.38 5.72 -11.74
C LEU A 456 -30.57 5.10 -10.37
N SER A 457 -30.83 5.90 -9.33
CA SER A 457 -31.10 5.38 -7.98
C SER A 457 -32.29 4.43 -7.97
N LYS A 458 -33.38 4.76 -8.71
CA LYS A 458 -34.54 3.89 -8.86
C LYS A 458 -34.24 2.66 -9.72
N MET A 459 -33.50 2.82 -10.81
CA MET A 459 -33.11 1.73 -11.72
C MET A 459 -32.36 0.62 -10.98
N PHE A 460 -31.43 0.98 -10.09
CA PHE A 460 -30.67 0.03 -9.29
C PHE A 460 -31.35 -0.30 -7.95
N ASN A 461 -32.54 0.25 -7.67
CA ASN A 461 -33.24 0.11 -6.40
C ASN A 461 -32.32 0.41 -5.20
N VAL A 462 -31.55 1.49 -5.24
CA VAL A 462 -30.59 1.83 -4.18
C VAL A 462 -31.36 2.21 -2.91
N GLN A 463 -31.09 1.50 -1.81
CA GLN A 463 -31.73 1.73 -0.49
C GLN A 463 -30.72 2.07 0.60
N SER A 464 -29.43 1.82 0.35
CA SER A 464 -28.33 2.14 1.26
C SER A 464 -27.20 2.82 0.48
N THR A 465 -26.43 3.67 1.15
CA THR A 465 -25.25 4.31 0.54
C THR A 465 -24.05 4.22 1.50
N PRO A 466 -22.82 4.10 0.98
CA PRO A 466 -22.50 4.06 -0.45
C PRO A 466 -22.97 2.76 -1.11
N THR A 467 -23.36 2.85 -2.37
CA THR A 467 -23.55 1.69 -3.25
C THR A 467 -22.70 1.91 -4.49
N THR A 468 -21.83 0.96 -4.84
CA THR A 468 -20.99 1.04 -6.03
C THR A 468 -21.40 -0.04 -7.02
N VAL A 469 -21.54 0.34 -8.29
CA VAL A 469 -21.88 -0.56 -9.40
C VAL A 469 -20.77 -0.52 -10.44
N LEU A 470 -20.31 -1.70 -10.86
CA LEU A 470 -19.36 -1.87 -11.96
C LEU A 470 -20.07 -2.48 -13.17
N ILE A 471 -19.92 -1.83 -14.32
CA ILE A 471 -20.54 -2.19 -15.59
C ILE A 471 -19.43 -2.32 -16.63
N ASP A 472 -19.46 -3.40 -17.42
CA ASP A 472 -18.44 -3.67 -18.43
C ASP A 472 -18.59 -2.82 -19.70
N LYS A 473 -17.64 -2.99 -20.63
CA LYS A 473 -17.57 -2.25 -21.90
C LYS A 473 -18.76 -2.53 -22.84
N GLN A 474 -19.56 -3.56 -22.58
CA GLN A 474 -20.76 -3.93 -23.33
C GLN A 474 -22.05 -3.47 -22.63
N GLY A 475 -21.93 -2.77 -21.50
CA GLY A 475 -23.06 -2.26 -20.72
C GLY A 475 -23.70 -3.33 -19.83
N VAL A 476 -23.01 -4.43 -19.53
CA VAL A 476 -23.50 -5.49 -18.65
C VAL A 476 -23.07 -5.21 -17.21
N ILE A 477 -24.02 -5.28 -16.28
CA ILE A 477 -23.79 -5.07 -14.84
C ILE A 477 -23.03 -6.29 -14.30
N ARG A 478 -21.83 -6.09 -13.77
CA ARG A 478 -20.98 -7.17 -13.26
C ARG A 478 -20.92 -7.23 -11.75
N TYR A 479 -20.91 -6.09 -11.08
CA TYR A 479 -20.83 -6.02 -9.63
C TYR A 479 -21.73 -4.92 -9.08
N ILE A 480 -22.37 -5.19 -7.94
CA ILE A 480 -23.07 -4.22 -7.10
C ILE A 480 -22.62 -4.47 -5.67
N MET A 481 -22.11 -3.43 -5.02
CA MET A 481 -21.54 -3.49 -3.67
C MET A 481 -22.19 -2.43 -2.79
N GLU A 482 -22.81 -2.84 -1.69
CA GLU A 482 -23.30 -1.93 -0.66
C GLU A 482 -22.26 -1.72 0.44
N GLY A 483 -22.26 -0.52 1.01
CA GLY A 483 -21.33 -0.13 2.07
C GLY A 483 -19.90 0.01 1.57
N THR A 484 -19.01 0.30 2.52
CA THR A 484 -17.60 0.52 2.23
C THR A 484 -16.75 -0.08 3.33
N SER A 485 -15.67 -0.71 2.90
CA SER A 485 -14.54 -1.12 3.73
C SER A 485 -13.29 -1.19 2.87
N GLN A 486 -12.11 -1.25 3.47
CA GLN A 486 -10.90 -1.48 2.67
C GLN A 486 -11.02 -2.75 1.82
N GLN A 487 -11.54 -3.84 2.40
CA GLN A 487 -11.79 -5.10 1.69
C GLN A 487 -12.71 -4.92 0.48
N LYS A 488 -13.83 -4.21 0.64
CA LYS A 488 -14.79 -3.96 -0.45
C LYS A 488 -14.17 -3.10 -1.55
N ARG A 489 -13.37 -2.08 -1.19
CA ARG A 489 -12.68 -1.21 -2.16
C ARG A 489 -11.61 -1.98 -2.94
N ASP A 490 -10.81 -2.79 -2.26
CA ASP A 490 -9.76 -3.60 -2.91
C ASP A 490 -10.39 -4.59 -3.90
N LEU A 491 -11.48 -5.26 -3.51
CA LEU A 491 -12.24 -6.15 -4.40
C LEU A 491 -12.84 -5.39 -5.60
N LEU A 492 -13.52 -4.26 -5.37
CA LEU A 492 -14.08 -3.46 -6.45
C LEU A 492 -13.01 -2.97 -7.43
N LEU A 493 -11.85 -2.54 -6.93
CA LEU A 493 -10.74 -2.12 -7.77
C LEU A 493 -10.17 -3.31 -8.56
N ALA A 494 -10.02 -4.49 -7.94
CA ALA A 494 -9.59 -5.70 -8.63
C ALA A 494 -10.52 -6.04 -9.81
N GLU A 495 -11.84 -6.00 -9.58
CA GLU A 495 -12.83 -6.26 -10.62
C GLU A 495 -12.84 -5.16 -11.70
N LEU A 496 -12.73 -3.89 -11.31
CA LEU A 496 -12.60 -2.80 -12.27
C LEU A 496 -11.37 -2.97 -13.16
N VAL A 497 -10.22 -3.35 -12.60
CA VAL A 497 -8.98 -3.58 -13.34
C VAL A 497 -9.14 -4.73 -14.35
N LYS A 498 -9.86 -5.80 -14.01
CA LYS A 498 -10.18 -6.87 -14.97
C LYS A 498 -11.03 -6.33 -16.13
N LEU A 499 -12.14 -5.67 -15.83
CA LEU A 499 -13.03 -5.08 -16.84
C LEU A 499 -12.32 -4.03 -17.71
N TYR A 500 -11.31 -3.36 -17.16
CA TYR A 500 -10.51 -2.37 -17.87
C TYR A 500 -9.55 -3.02 -18.88
N LYS A 501 -8.94 -4.14 -18.51
CA LYS A 501 -7.95 -4.87 -19.33
C LYS A 501 -8.58 -5.73 -20.43
N GLU A 502 -9.77 -6.29 -20.19
CA GLU A 502 -10.59 -7.02 -21.18
C GLU A 502 -11.18 -6.08 -22.23
#